data_AF-H8X3Z8-F1
#
_entry.id   AF-H8X3Z8-F1
#
_cell.length_a   1.000
_cell.length_b   1.000
_cell.length_c   1.000
_cell.angle_alpha   90.00
_cell.angle_beta   90.00
_cell.angle_gamma   90.00
#
_symmetry.space_group_name_H-M   'P 1'
#
loop_
_entity.id
_entity.type
_entity.pdbx_description
1 polymer ?
#
loop_
_entity_poly.entity_id
_entity_poly.type
_entity_poly.pdbx_seq_one_letter_code
_entity_poly.pdbx_strand_id
1 'polypeptide(L)'
;MADYASQTVAQLKEILKERGLSTEGKKADLVSRLTESDSANSGEATITTSTTNVTETATQPTAETGGGAATEATETNEQADTTGGTTTTETTTSNETTSEAKKEKEAPKVLTPEERKSLAVELLNKKIARAEKFGDEAAAEQARKDLNRVSKFGVELGTSLAREIGLVDNKLGEKKHHGHFKGKKFGGKHHRGFKKNNRRN
;
A
#
# COMPACT_ATOMS: atom_id res chain seq x y z
N MET A 1 -17.10 35.33 -7.35
CA MET A 1 -16.39 34.13 -6.86
C MET A 1 -14.95 34.19 -7.31
N ALA A 2 -14.01 33.71 -6.49
CA ALA A 2 -12.64 33.46 -6.95
C ALA A 2 -12.55 32.10 -7.67
N ASP A 3 -11.64 31.96 -8.65
CA ASP A 3 -11.45 30.71 -9.38
C ASP A 3 -10.44 29.78 -8.69
N TYR A 4 -10.94 29.03 -7.72
CA TYR A 4 -10.19 28.01 -6.98
C TYR A 4 -9.79 26.80 -7.85
N ALA A 5 -10.39 26.59 -9.03
CA ALA A 5 -10.03 25.46 -9.89
C ALA A 5 -8.59 25.59 -10.44
N SER A 6 -8.10 26.83 -10.59
CA SER A 6 -6.73 27.14 -11.01
C SER A 6 -5.64 26.73 -10.00
N GLN A 7 -5.97 26.64 -8.70
CA GLN A 7 -4.98 26.55 -7.62
C GLN A 7 -4.46 25.13 -7.35
N THR A 8 -3.32 25.00 -6.68
CA THR A 8 -2.78 23.71 -6.23
C THR A 8 -3.48 23.21 -4.96
N VAL A 9 -3.39 21.90 -4.67
CA VAL A 9 -3.96 21.30 -3.46
C VAL A 9 -3.32 21.86 -2.17
N ALA A 10 -2.07 22.33 -2.22
CA ALA A 10 -1.43 23.01 -1.09
C ALA A 10 -2.13 24.33 -0.77
N GLN A 11 -2.22 25.23 -1.76
CA GLN A 11 -2.86 26.54 -1.65
C GLN A 11 -4.33 26.43 -1.21
N LEU A 12 -5.09 25.49 -1.78
CA LEU A 12 -6.48 25.25 -1.37
C LEU A 12 -6.59 24.81 0.10
N LYS A 13 -5.65 24.00 0.61
CA LYS A 13 -5.60 23.62 2.03
C LYS A 13 -5.10 24.75 2.94
N GLU A 14 -4.29 25.68 2.44
CA GLU A 14 -3.87 26.88 3.18
C GLU A 14 -5.07 27.81 3.40
N ILE A 15 -5.80 28.17 2.33
CA ILE A 15 -7.01 29.00 2.42
C ILE A 15 -8.10 28.33 3.28
N LEU A 16 -8.25 27.00 3.22
CA LEU A 16 -9.19 26.27 4.09
C LEU A 16 -8.78 26.35 5.57
N LYS A 17 -7.48 26.29 5.91
CA LYS A 17 -7.00 26.48 7.30
C LYS A 17 -7.26 27.89 7.81
N GLU A 18 -6.97 28.90 6.99
CA GLU A 18 -7.20 30.31 7.31
C GLU A 18 -8.69 30.59 7.61
N ARG A 19 -9.60 29.87 6.95
CA ARG A 19 -11.06 29.92 7.17
C ARG A 19 -11.58 28.98 8.26
N GLY A 20 -10.73 28.19 8.92
CA GLY A 20 -11.14 27.17 9.90
C GLY A 20 -11.94 26.00 9.32
N LEU A 21 -11.91 25.81 8.00
CA LEU A 21 -12.66 24.77 7.28
C LEU A 21 -11.85 23.47 7.17
N SER A 22 -12.53 22.33 7.06
CA SER A 22 -11.87 21.03 6.89
C SER A 22 -10.98 21.02 5.65
N THR A 23 -9.76 20.51 5.82
CA THR A 23 -8.75 20.37 4.74
C THR A 23 -8.74 18.97 4.11
N GLU A 24 -9.70 18.12 4.46
CA GLU A 24 -9.79 16.74 3.98
C GLU A 24 -10.70 16.63 2.74
N GLY A 25 -10.40 15.64 1.88
CA GLY A 25 -11.04 15.44 0.59
C GLY A 25 -10.07 15.48 -0.60
N LYS A 26 -10.62 15.22 -1.80
CA LYS A 26 -9.99 15.41 -3.11
C LYS A 26 -10.00 16.89 -3.49
N LYS A 27 -9.22 17.28 -4.52
CA LYS A 27 -9.17 18.69 -4.99
C LYS A 27 -10.57 19.28 -5.26
N ALA A 28 -11.48 18.51 -5.87
CA ALA A 28 -12.85 18.95 -6.13
C ALA A 28 -13.59 19.34 -4.84
N ASP A 29 -13.53 18.49 -3.82
CA ASP A 29 -14.18 18.67 -2.52
C ASP A 29 -13.65 19.94 -1.80
N LEU A 30 -12.33 20.19 -1.91
CA LEU A 30 -11.69 21.39 -1.36
C LEU A 30 -12.13 22.67 -2.10
N VAL A 31 -12.25 22.61 -3.42
CA VAL A 31 -12.78 23.71 -4.25
C VAL A 31 -14.23 23.98 -3.92
N SER A 32 -15.07 22.94 -3.85
CA SER A 32 -16.50 23.03 -3.55
C SER A 32 -16.72 23.76 -2.22
N ARG A 33 -16.04 23.30 -1.16
CA ARG A 33 -16.09 23.89 0.20
C ARG A 33 -15.67 25.37 0.23
N LEU A 34 -14.70 25.78 -0.59
CA LEU A 34 -14.33 27.19 -0.73
C LEU A 34 -15.35 28.00 -1.52
N THR A 35 -15.91 27.46 -2.61
CA THR A 35 -16.98 28.13 -3.38
C THR A 35 -18.29 28.24 -2.61
N GLU A 36 -18.64 27.25 -1.80
CA GLU A 36 -19.78 27.25 -0.88
C GLU A 36 -19.57 28.32 0.21
N SER A 37 -18.40 28.34 0.84
CA SER A 37 -18.00 29.35 1.83
C SER A 37 -18.04 30.78 1.25
N ASP A 38 -17.50 31.00 0.05
CA ASP A 38 -17.59 32.30 -0.64
C ASP A 38 -19.04 32.67 -0.95
N SER A 39 -19.86 31.73 -1.43
CA SER A 39 -21.25 32.01 -1.83
C SER A 39 -22.13 32.33 -0.62
N ALA A 40 -21.99 31.57 0.47
CA ALA A 40 -22.67 31.84 1.73
C ALA A 40 -22.24 33.16 2.38
N ASN A 41 -20.96 33.53 2.26
CA ASN A 41 -20.45 34.80 2.81
C ASN A 41 -20.69 36.01 1.89
N SER A 42 -21.05 35.79 0.62
CA SER A 42 -21.45 36.83 -0.34
C SER A 42 -22.97 37.02 -0.42
N GLY A 43 -23.75 36.09 0.13
CA GLY A 43 -25.21 36.06 0.08
C GLY A 43 -25.86 36.40 1.42
N GLU A 44 -26.04 37.69 1.67
CA GLU A 44 -27.01 38.36 2.55
C GLU A 44 -27.49 37.70 3.86
N ALA A 45 -27.48 38.48 4.94
CA ALA A 45 -27.97 38.06 6.25
C ALA A 45 -29.45 37.63 6.25
N THR A 46 -29.69 36.32 6.37
CA THR A 46 -31.01 35.76 6.67
C THR A 46 -30.96 34.94 7.97
N ILE A 47 -31.79 35.33 8.92
CA ILE A 47 -31.82 34.79 10.28
C ILE A 47 -32.70 33.55 10.34
N THR A 48 -32.19 32.43 10.85
CA THR A 48 -33.00 31.41 11.51
C THR A 48 -32.25 30.85 12.72
N THR A 49 -32.74 31.19 13.91
CA THR A 49 -32.28 30.64 15.19
C THR A 49 -32.65 29.16 15.33
N SER A 50 -31.78 28.35 15.95
CA SER A 50 -32.14 27.04 16.49
C SER A 50 -31.28 26.73 17.72
N THR A 51 -31.57 27.47 18.80
CA THR A 51 -30.90 27.37 20.09
C THR A 51 -31.57 26.29 20.94
N THR A 52 -30.78 25.37 21.47
CA THR A 52 -31.05 24.54 22.67
C THR A 52 -32.34 23.71 22.69
N ASN A 53 -32.17 22.39 22.83
CA ASN A 53 -32.82 21.73 23.95
C ASN A 53 -31.98 20.58 24.52
N VAL A 54 -31.68 20.67 25.81
CA VAL A 54 -31.14 19.58 26.63
C VAL A 54 -32.27 19.15 27.54
N THR A 55 -32.63 17.88 27.56
CA THR A 55 -33.48 17.33 28.63
C THR A 55 -33.24 15.83 28.76
N GLU A 56 -32.63 15.43 29.87
CA GLU A 56 -32.78 14.08 30.39
C GLU A 56 -34.23 13.87 30.83
N THR A 57 -34.75 12.65 30.70
CA THR A 57 -35.71 12.09 31.68
C THR A 57 -35.67 10.58 31.53
N ALA A 58 -35.39 9.88 32.62
CA ALA A 58 -35.47 8.42 32.68
C ALA A 58 -36.85 7.97 33.18
N THR A 59 -37.34 6.83 32.69
CA THR A 59 -38.19 5.92 33.47
C THR A 59 -38.26 4.53 32.80
N GLN A 60 -37.87 3.49 33.56
CA GLN A 60 -38.51 2.18 33.44
C GLN A 60 -39.81 2.21 34.28
N PRO A 61 -40.78 1.30 34.04
CA PRO A 61 -40.72 0.03 34.77
C PRO A 61 -41.13 -1.23 33.96
N THR A 62 -40.76 -2.37 34.53
CA THR A 62 -40.98 -3.76 34.04
C THR A 62 -42.38 -4.30 34.32
N ALA A 63 -42.93 -5.13 33.43
CA ALA A 63 -43.62 -6.42 33.68
C ALA A 63 -44.59 -6.80 32.52
N GLU A 64 -45.01 -8.05 32.32
CA GLU A 64 -44.33 -9.37 32.25
C GLU A 64 -45.38 -10.41 31.77
N THR A 65 -44.98 -11.64 31.45
CA THR A 65 -45.86 -12.81 31.16
C THR A 65 -46.67 -12.78 29.84
N GLY A 66 -46.71 -13.83 29.02
CA GLY A 66 -45.93 -15.08 29.08
C GLY A 66 -46.48 -16.19 28.17
N GLY A 67 -45.74 -17.31 28.11
CA GLY A 67 -46.12 -18.55 27.42
C GLY A 67 -45.50 -18.73 26.02
N GLY A 68 -44.82 -19.84 25.70
CA GLY A 68 -44.37 -20.93 26.57
C GLY A 68 -44.13 -22.24 25.81
N ALA A 69 -42.87 -22.63 25.60
CA ALA A 69 -42.50 -23.96 25.11
C ALA A 69 -41.10 -24.36 25.63
N ALA A 70 -41.06 -25.36 26.52
CA ALA A 70 -39.87 -26.09 26.97
C ALA A 70 -39.34 -27.03 25.87
N THR A 71 -38.09 -27.50 25.81
CA THR A 71 -36.80 -27.24 26.51
C THR A 71 -35.67 -27.71 25.53
N GLU A 72 -34.38 -28.01 25.79
CA GLU A 72 -33.44 -28.20 26.93
C GLU A 72 -32.00 -28.01 26.37
N ALA A 73 -30.85 -27.98 27.06
CA ALA A 73 -30.47 -28.27 28.46
C ALA A 73 -29.17 -27.50 28.86
N THR A 74 -28.54 -27.95 29.95
CA THR A 74 -27.11 -27.88 30.38
C THR A 74 -26.01 -27.47 29.36
N GLU A 75 -24.90 -26.80 29.73
CA GLU A 75 -24.47 -26.16 30.99
C GLU A 75 -23.27 -25.20 30.75
N THR A 76 -23.13 -24.17 31.60
CA THR A 76 -21.92 -23.63 32.27
C THR A 76 -20.52 -23.98 31.67
N ASN A 77 -19.59 -23.06 31.37
CA ASN A 77 -19.08 -22.01 32.27
C ASN A 77 -18.34 -20.81 31.60
N GLU A 78 -18.00 -19.81 32.43
CA GLU A 78 -17.05 -18.70 32.24
C GLU A 78 -15.68 -19.14 31.66
N GLN A 79 -15.08 -18.42 30.69
CA GLN A 79 -14.43 -17.09 30.70
C GLN A 79 -12.99 -17.09 31.26
N ALA A 80 -12.13 -16.28 30.64
CA ALA A 80 -10.67 -16.35 30.69
C ALA A 80 -10.00 -15.72 31.94
N ASP A 81 -8.73 -16.10 32.18
CA ASP A 81 -7.64 -15.11 32.30
C ASP A 81 -6.27 -15.72 31.85
N THR A 82 -5.16 -15.06 32.17
CA THR A 82 -3.91 -15.05 31.38
C THR A 82 -2.63 -15.21 32.23
N THR A 83 -1.54 -15.66 31.58
CA THR A 83 -0.09 -15.44 31.91
C THR A 83 0.43 -15.53 33.37
N GLY A 84 1.45 -16.37 33.65
CA GLY A 84 2.08 -16.43 35.00
C GLY A 84 3.52 -16.94 35.15
N GLY A 85 3.89 -18.10 34.58
CA GLY A 85 5.28 -18.63 34.55
C GLY A 85 5.89 -19.15 35.88
N THR A 86 7.21 -19.42 35.86
CA THR A 86 8.13 -19.71 37.00
C THR A 86 8.51 -21.19 37.30
N THR A 87 9.51 -21.70 36.54
CA THR A 87 10.75 -22.37 37.05
C THR A 87 10.81 -23.87 37.41
N THR A 88 12.03 -24.46 37.25
CA THR A 88 12.57 -25.75 37.79
C THR A 88 11.99 -27.10 37.27
N THR A 89 12.77 -28.14 36.88
CA THR A 89 14.22 -28.32 36.62
C THR A 89 14.52 -29.67 35.91
N GLU A 90 15.67 -29.78 35.20
CA GLU A 90 16.48 -31.02 34.96
C GLU A 90 15.85 -32.21 34.18
N THR A 91 16.56 -33.20 33.61
CA THR A 91 17.94 -33.32 33.03
C THR A 91 18.03 -34.62 32.20
N THR A 92 18.73 -34.58 31.04
CA THR A 92 19.32 -35.66 30.17
C THR A 92 19.31 -35.16 28.72
N THR A 93 20.40 -35.00 27.93
CA THR A 93 21.75 -35.63 27.86
C THR A 93 21.65 -37.11 27.44
N SER A 94 22.18 -37.59 26.31
CA SER A 94 23.30 -37.15 25.42
C SER A 94 22.96 -37.43 23.92
N ASN A 95 23.79 -37.22 22.88
CA ASN A 95 25.21 -36.86 22.76
C ASN A 95 25.51 -36.16 21.40
N GLU A 96 26.61 -35.41 21.32
CA GLU A 96 27.22 -34.95 20.05
C GLU A 96 28.14 -36.01 19.42
N THR A 97 28.55 -35.83 18.15
CA THR A 97 29.98 -35.91 17.70
C THR A 97 30.12 -35.35 16.27
N THR A 98 30.41 -34.05 16.18
CA THR A 98 31.55 -33.45 15.46
C THR A 98 31.83 -33.76 13.97
N SER A 99 31.80 -32.71 13.15
CA SER A 99 32.93 -32.38 12.25
C SER A 99 32.91 -30.89 11.84
N GLU A 100 33.87 -30.12 12.37
CA GLU A 100 34.06 -28.71 11.99
C GLU A 100 34.80 -28.55 10.66
N ALA A 101 34.48 -27.48 9.93
CA ALA A 101 35.40 -26.85 8.98
C ALA A 101 35.08 -25.35 8.84
N LYS A 102 35.63 -24.53 9.73
CA LYS A 102 35.54 -23.06 9.62
C LYS A 102 36.08 -22.56 8.28
N LYS A 103 35.43 -21.53 7.72
CA LYS A 103 36.18 -20.40 7.16
C LYS A 103 35.44 -19.09 7.33
N GLU A 104 35.88 -18.27 8.28
CA GLU A 104 35.42 -16.88 8.35
C GLU A 104 35.72 -16.13 7.05
N LYS A 105 34.72 -15.38 6.59
CA LYS A 105 34.92 -14.15 5.81
C LYS A 105 33.94 -13.12 6.36
N GLU A 106 34.46 -12.09 7.01
CA GLU A 106 33.66 -10.92 7.32
C GLU A 106 33.18 -10.30 6.01
N ALA A 107 31.87 -10.26 5.83
CA ALA A 107 31.19 -9.68 4.68
C ALA A 107 30.43 -8.43 5.14
N PRO A 108 30.21 -7.44 4.26
CA PRO A 108 29.48 -6.23 4.63
C PRO A 108 28.04 -6.54 5.09
N LYS A 109 27.39 -5.55 5.72
CA LYS A 109 26.02 -5.61 6.25
C LYS A 109 24.95 -5.70 5.14
N VAL A 110 24.99 -6.77 4.34
CA VAL A 110 23.84 -7.22 3.55
C VAL A 110 22.81 -7.81 4.51
N LEU A 111 21.54 -7.40 4.36
CA LEU A 111 20.39 -7.92 5.11
C LEU A 111 20.49 -9.45 5.27
N THR A 112 20.19 -9.99 6.45
CA THR A 112 20.25 -11.45 6.64
C THR A 112 19.23 -12.17 5.75
N PRO A 113 19.41 -13.47 5.43
CA PRO A 113 18.44 -14.22 4.62
C PRO A 113 17.02 -14.21 5.19
N GLU A 114 16.88 -14.00 6.50
CA GLU A 114 15.61 -13.97 7.23
C GLU A 114 14.96 -12.59 7.19
N GLU A 115 15.73 -11.50 7.39
CA GLU A 115 15.27 -10.12 7.16
C GLU A 115 14.72 -9.93 5.74
N ARG A 116 15.38 -10.53 4.74
CA ARG A 116 14.90 -10.48 3.34
C ARG A 116 13.54 -11.17 3.20
N LYS A 117 13.34 -12.30 3.87
CA LYS A 117 12.07 -13.05 3.85
C LYS A 117 10.96 -12.26 4.55
N SER A 118 11.21 -11.70 5.73
CA SER A 118 10.19 -10.94 6.47
C SER A 118 9.77 -9.67 5.73
N LEU A 119 10.72 -8.88 5.23
CA LEU A 119 10.44 -7.69 4.41
C LEU A 119 9.66 -8.02 3.14
N ALA A 120 9.99 -9.12 2.46
CA ALA A 120 9.27 -9.56 1.27
C ALA A 120 7.85 -10.06 1.57
N VAL A 121 7.65 -10.81 2.65
CA VAL A 121 6.31 -11.26 3.08
C VAL A 121 5.44 -10.05 3.49
N GLU A 122 6.01 -9.08 4.21
CA GLU A 122 5.29 -7.85 4.57
C GLU A 122 4.88 -7.04 3.32
N LEU A 123 5.77 -6.91 2.33
CA LEU A 123 5.50 -6.22 1.06
C LEU A 123 4.44 -6.95 0.24
N LEU A 124 4.52 -8.28 0.14
CA LEU A 124 3.52 -9.10 -0.55
C LEU A 124 2.15 -9.03 0.13
N ASN A 125 2.07 -9.09 1.46
CA ASN A 125 0.82 -8.92 2.19
C ASN A 125 0.20 -7.53 1.94
N LYS A 126 1.02 -6.46 1.91
CA LYS A 126 0.57 -5.11 1.53
C LYS A 126 0.11 -5.03 0.06
N LYS A 127 0.70 -5.80 -0.85
CA LYS A 127 0.26 -5.92 -2.25
C LYS A 127 -1.08 -6.64 -2.36
N ILE A 128 -1.25 -7.79 -1.69
CA ILE A 128 -2.49 -8.57 -1.67
C ILE A 128 -3.64 -7.70 -1.12
N ALA A 129 -3.48 -7.15 0.08
CA ALA A 129 -4.49 -6.31 0.73
C ALA A 129 -4.77 -4.98 0.00
N ARG A 130 -3.86 -4.52 -0.89
CA ARG A 130 -4.13 -3.42 -1.81
C ARG A 130 -4.94 -3.91 -3.02
N ALA A 131 -4.47 -4.95 -3.69
CA ALA A 131 -5.08 -5.51 -4.89
C ALA A 131 -6.54 -5.90 -4.64
N GLU A 132 -6.82 -6.57 -3.52
CA GLU A 132 -8.18 -6.91 -3.06
C GLU A 132 -9.05 -5.67 -2.82
N LYS A 133 -8.51 -4.60 -2.21
CA LYS A 133 -9.23 -3.32 -1.99
C LYS A 133 -9.51 -2.53 -3.27
N PHE A 134 -8.81 -2.80 -4.36
CA PHE A 134 -8.97 -2.14 -5.66
C PHE A 134 -9.58 -3.05 -6.74
N GLY A 135 -9.90 -4.31 -6.43
CA GLY A 135 -10.49 -5.27 -7.39
C GLY A 135 -9.50 -5.86 -8.41
N ASP A 136 -8.19 -5.79 -8.16
CA ASP A 136 -7.15 -6.34 -9.04
C ASP A 136 -6.84 -7.80 -8.66
N GLU A 137 -7.74 -8.71 -9.05
CA GLU A 137 -7.62 -10.15 -8.76
C GLU A 137 -6.34 -10.76 -9.34
N ALA A 138 -5.88 -10.28 -10.50
CA ALA A 138 -4.67 -10.77 -11.16
C ALA A 138 -3.40 -10.41 -10.37
N ALA A 139 -3.29 -9.17 -9.87
CA ALA A 139 -2.20 -8.78 -9.00
C ALA A 139 -2.26 -9.48 -7.63
N ALA A 140 -3.46 -9.70 -7.08
CA ALA A 140 -3.65 -10.45 -5.83
C ALA A 140 -3.19 -11.90 -5.98
N GLU A 141 -3.58 -12.59 -7.06
CA GLU A 141 -3.11 -13.94 -7.38
C GLU A 141 -1.59 -14.01 -7.54
N GLN A 142 -0.98 -13.08 -8.29
CA GLN A 142 0.46 -13.09 -8.50
C GLN A 142 1.22 -12.89 -7.17
N ALA A 143 0.78 -11.96 -6.33
CA ALA A 143 1.38 -11.76 -5.01
C ALA A 143 1.19 -12.97 -4.08
N ARG A 144 0.05 -13.68 -4.14
CA ARG A 144 -0.17 -14.96 -3.44
C ARG A 144 0.76 -16.08 -3.95
N LYS A 145 1.02 -16.14 -5.26
CA LYS A 145 1.96 -17.11 -5.88
C LYS A 145 3.41 -16.80 -5.46
N ASP A 146 3.80 -15.53 -5.47
CA ASP A 146 5.13 -15.10 -5.02
C ASP A 146 5.34 -15.33 -3.51
N LEU A 147 4.31 -15.17 -2.67
CA LEU A 147 4.37 -15.50 -1.23
C LEU A 147 4.68 -16.98 -1.01
N ASN A 148 4.00 -17.86 -1.74
CA ASN A 148 4.24 -19.31 -1.72
C ASN A 148 5.61 -19.72 -2.28
N ARG A 149 6.27 -18.84 -3.05
CA ARG A 149 7.66 -19.01 -3.49
C ARG A 149 8.64 -18.53 -2.41
N VAL A 150 8.41 -17.36 -1.82
CA VAL A 150 9.27 -16.77 -0.78
C VAL A 150 9.28 -17.59 0.50
N SER A 151 8.16 -18.22 0.89
CA SER A 151 8.12 -19.12 2.04
C SER A 151 9.00 -20.36 1.83
N LYS A 152 8.96 -20.96 0.64
CA LYS A 152 9.73 -22.18 0.29
C LYS A 152 11.21 -21.92 0.00
N PHE A 153 11.53 -20.87 -0.75
CA PHE A 153 12.87 -20.64 -1.32
C PHE A 153 13.53 -19.32 -0.88
N GLY A 154 12.77 -18.38 -0.30
CA GLY A 154 13.24 -17.03 0.01
C GLY A 154 13.25 -16.09 -1.20
N VAL A 155 14.04 -15.01 -1.09
CA VAL A 155 14.08 -13.92 -2.08
C VAL A 155 15.38 -13.99 -2.90
N GLU A 156 15.26 -14.32 -4.18
CA GLU A 156 16.38 -14.33 -5.12
C GLU A 156 16.72 -12.94 -5.65
N LEU A 157 18.01 -12.60 -5.68
CA LEU A 157 18.55 -11.30 -6.13
C LEU A 157 18.10 -10.89 -7.55
N GLY A 158 17.84 -11.83 -8.45
CA GLY A 158 17.42 -11.53 -9.82
C GLY A 158 15.97 -11.03 -9.95
N THR A 159 15.13 -11.20 -8.92
CA THR A 159 13.69 -10.94 -8.99
C THR A 159 13.33 -9.46 -8.94
N SER A 160 12.14 -9.11 -9.44
CA SER A 160 11.48 -7.83 -9.17
C SER A 160 11.32 -7.58 -7.66
N LEU A 161 10.99 -8.63 -6.89
CA LEU A 161 10.80 -8.57 -5.45
C LEU A 161 12.09 -8.13 -4.71
N ALA A 162 13.25 -8.68 -5.08
CA ALA A 162 14.55 -8.26 -4.52
C ALA A 162 14.85 -6.77 -4.78
N ARG A 163 14.45 -6.25 -5.94
CA ARG A 163 14.59 -4.82 -6.29
C ARG A 163 13.66 -3.93 -5.47
N GLU A 164 12.43 -4.38 -5.22
CA GLU A 164 11.43 -3.68 -4.41
C GLU A 164 11.80 -3.60 -2.91
N ILE A 165 12.39 -4.66 -2.34
CA ILE A 165 12.90 -4.63 -0.94
C ILE A 165 14.28 -3.93 -0.81
N GLY A 166 14.78 -3.28 -1.86
CA GLY A 166 16.04 -2.54 -1.84
C GLY A 166 17.31 -3.41 -1.77
N LEU A 167 17.21 -4.71 -2.03
CA LEU A 167 18.32 -5.66 -1.97
C LEU A 167 19.20 -5.62 -3.24
N VAL A 168 18.67 -5.12 -4.36
CA VAL A 168 19.38 -4.91 -5.63
C VAL A 168 18.98 -3.58 -6.25
N ASP A 169 19.95 -2.86 -6.84
CA ASP A 169 19.72 -1.56 -7.46
C ASP A 169 18.61 -1.56 -8.52
N ASN A 170 17.62 -0.71 -8.30
CA ASN A 170 16.52 -0.43 -9.24
C ASN A 170 16.98 0.20 -10.57
N LYS A 171 18.26 0.54 -10.73
CA LYS A 171 18.81 1.21 -11.93
C LYS A 171 19.25 0.27 -13.06
N LEU A 172 19.09 -1.04 -12.91
CA LEU A 172 19.26 -2.01 -14.02
C LEU A 172 18.06 -1.97 -14.97
N GLY A 173 18.00 -0.88 -15.74
CA GLY A 173 17.02 -0.55 -16.78
C GLY A 173 17.29 0.84 -17.40
N GLU A 174 17.67 1.82 -16.57
CA GLU A 174 17.99 3.19 -17.00
C GLU A 174 19.37 3.35 -17.67
N LYS A 175 19.85 2.32 -18.40
CA LYS A 175 20.87 2.53 -19.44
C LYS A 175 20.23 3.30 -20.60
N LYS A 176 20.03 4.60 -20.39
CA LYS A 176 19.67 5.58 -21.41
C LYS A 176 20.55 5.34 -22.64
N HIS A 177 19.94 4.92 -23.75
CA HIS A 177 20.63 4.74 -25.03
C HIS A 177 20.92 6.11 -25.68
N HIS A 178 21.61 7.00 -24.94
CA HIS A 178 22.14 8.27 -25.42
C HIS A 178 23.33 8.10 -26.39
N GLY A 179 23.78 6.85 -26.62
CA GLY A 179 24.55 6.44 -27.79
C GLY A 179 23.74 6.52 -29.10
N HIS A 180 23.11 7.66 -29.36
CA HIS A 180 22.38 7.92 -30.59
C HIS A 180 23.43 8.07 -31.73
N PHE A 181 23.51 7.07 -32.61
CA PHE A 181 24.61 6.84 -33.56
C PHE A 181 24.63 7.81 -34.77
N LYS A 182 24.49 9.12 -34.51
CA LYS A 182 24.69 10.21 -35.48
C LYS A 182 26.18 10.35 -35.82
N GLY A 183 26.72 9.42 -36.61
CA GLY A 183 28.18 9.37 -36.84
C GLY A 183 28.70 8.62 -38.06
N LYS A 184 27.92 7.78 -38.75
CA LYS A 184 28.30 7.30 -40.09
C LYS A 184 27.42 7.93 -41.16
N LYS A 185 27.80 9.13 -41.59
CA LYS A 185 27.44 9.63 -42.91
C LYS A 185 28.03 8.66 -43.93
N PHE A 186 27.21 7.86 -44.60
CA PHE A 186 27.64 7.15 -45.80
C PHE A 186 27.86 8.16 -46.94
N GLY A 187 29.02 8.81 -46.93
CA GLY A 187 29.52 9.66 -48.03
C GLY A 187 29.92 8.85 -49.27
N GLY A 188 29.32 7.68 -49.49
CA GLY A 188 29.58 6.79 -50.62
C GLY A 188 28.99 7.38 -51.89
N LYS A 189 29.80 8.18 -52.59
CA LYS A 189 29.40 8.95 -53.77
C LYS A 189 29.13 8.05 -54.98
N HIS A 190 27.96 7.43 -55.02
CA HIS A 190 27.50 6.56 -56.11
C HIS A 190 26.44 7.21 -57.00
N HIS A 191 26.81 8.35 -57.60
CA HIS A 191 26.28 8.67 -58.92
C HIS A 191 26.83 7.67 -59.95
N ARG A 192 26.13 6.55 -60.13
CA ARG A 192 26.21 5.74 -61.36
C ARG A 192 24.78 5.61 -61.87
N GLY A 193 24.52 6.23 -63.04
CA GLY A 193 23.17 6.59 -63.45
C GLY A 193 22.30 5.38 -63.79
N PHE A 194 21.09 5.34 -63.23
CA PHE A 194 20.01 4.47 -63.68
C PHE A 194 19.50 4.97 -65.04
N LYS A 195 20.26 4.68 -66.11
CA LYS A 195 19.93 5.06 -67.48
C LYS A 195 18.65 4.33 -67.88
N LYS A 196 17.56 5.07 -68.09
CA LYS A 196 16.29 4.55 -68.60
C LYS A 196 16.48 4.01 -70.03
N ASN A 197 16.85 2.74 -70.17
CA ASN A 197 16.78 2.02 -71.44
C ASN A 197 15.32 1.63 -71.75
N ASN A 198 14.47 2.63 -71.94
CA ASN A 198 13.18 2.45 -72.59
C ASN A 198 13.45 2.25 -74.10
N ARG A 199 13.66 1.00 -74.52
CA ARG A 199 13.82 0.65 -75.93
C ARG A 199 12.82 -0.45 -76.27
N ARG A 200 11.74 -0.02 -76.95
CA ARG A 200 10.82 -0.92 -77.65
C ARG A 200 11.59 -1.63 -78.77
N ASN A 201 11.42 -2.95 -78.85
CA ASN A 201 10.94 -3.69 -80.01
C ASN A 201 10.68 -5.12 -79.57
#